data_AF-A0A5K1CHE1-F1
#
_entry.id   AF-A0A5K1CHE1-F1
#
_cell.length_a   1.000
_cell.length_b   1.000
_cell.length_c   1.000
_cell.angle_alpha   90.00
_cell.angle_beta   90.00
_cell.angle_gamma   90.00
#
_symmetry.space_group_name_H-M   'P 1'
#
loop_
_entity.id
_entity.type
_entity.pdbx_description
1 polymer ?
#
loop_
_entity_poly.entity_id
_entity_poly.type
_entity_poly.pdbx_seq_one_letter_code
_entity_poly.pdbx_strand_id
1 'polypeptide(L)' 'NHIPRVGDFNESNYYMEGDTGHPVFETVFGKIAVNICYGRHHPLNWLAFGLNGAEIVFNPSATVGELSEPMWPIE' A
#
# COMPACT_ATOMS: atom_id res chain seq x y z
N ASN A 1 -0.37 -6.52 4.99
CA ASN A 1 0.10 -6.88 3.61
C ASN A 1 -1.06 -7.44 2.82
N HIS A 2 -1.37 -6.79 1.70
CA HIS A 2 -2.65 -6.94 1.01
C HIS A 2 -2.41 -7.25 -0.47
N ILE A 3 -2.83 -8.43 -0.91
CA ILE A 3 -2.73 -8.88 -2.30
C ILE A 3 -4.13 -8.97 -2.91
N PRO A 4 -4.40 -8.28 -4.05
CA PRO A 4 -5.70 -8.31 -4.70
C PRO A 4 -6.01 -9.67 -5.33
N ARG A 5 -7.31 -9.98 -5.35
CA ARG A 5 -7.91 -11.16 -5.96
C ARG A 5 -9.18 -10.75 -6.71
N VAL A 6 -9.09 -9.67 -7.49
CA VAL A 6 -10.25 -8.96 -8.03
C VAL A 6 -10.07 -8.67 -9.52
N GLY A 7 -11.03 -9.12 -10.33
CA GLY A 7 -11.05 -8.85 -11.78
C GLY A 7 -9.77 -9.33 -12.46
N ASP A 8 -9.14 -8.44 -13.22
CA ASP A 8 -7.88 -8.73 -13.91
C ASP A 8 -6.66 -8.71 -12.96
N PHE A 9 -6.80 -8.16 -11.76
CA PHE A 9 -5.77 -8.10 -10.74
C PHE A 9 -5.74 -9.39 -9.89
N ASN A 10 -5.37 -10.49 -10.55
CA ASN A 10 -5.19 -11.82 -9.93
C ASN A 10 -3.77 -12.01 -9.37
N GLU A 11 -3.29 -11.04 -8.60
CA GLU A 11 -1.91 -11.02 -8.10
C GLU A 11 -1.56 -12.24 -7.23
N SER A 12 -2.54 -12.81 -6.52
CA SER A 12 -2.34 -13.99 -5.66
C SER A 12 -1.91 -15.26 -6.40
N ASN A 13 -2.01 -15.29 -7.74
CA ASN A 13 -1.49 -16.41 -8.53
C ASN A 13 0.04 -16.37 -8.67
N TYR A 14 0.66 -15.23 -8.37
CA TYR A 14 2.08 -14.99 -8.59
C TYR A 14 2.86 -14.87 -7.28
N TYR A 15 2.24 -14.34 -6.22
CA TYR A 15 2.87 -14.16 -4.92
C TYR A 15 1.85 -14.13 -3.78
N MET A 16 2.34 -14.40 -2.57
CA MET A 16 1.55 -14.40 -1.33
C MET A 16 1.70 -13.08 -0.57
N GLU A 17 0.86 -12.88 0.45
CA GLU A 17 0.98 -11.76 1.37
C GLU A 17 2.38 -11.71 2.00
N GLY A 18 2.99 -10.52 2.00
CA GLY A 18 4.31 -10.34 2.61
C GLY A 18 4.32 -10.55 4.13
N ASP A 19 5.49 -10.87 4.68
CA ASP A 19 5.73 -11.18 6.09
C ASP A 19 6.66 -10.16 6.80
N THR A 20 7.08 -9.11 6.10
CA THR A 20 8.02 -8.08 6.62
C THR A 20 7.36 -7.02 7.53
N GLY A 21 6.06 -7.13 7.80
CA GLY A 21 5.32 -6.13 8.57
C GLY A 21 5.22 -4.77 7.88
N HIS A 22 5.37 -3.69 8.65
CA HIS A 22 5.21 -2.30 8.20
C HIS A 22 6.51 -1.50 8.43
N PRO A 23 7.61 -1.83 7.74
CA PRO A 23 8.91 -1.20 7.98
C PRO A 23 8.89 0.30 7.63
N VAL A 24 9.66 1.07 8.39
CA VAL A 24 9.94 2.48 8.13
C VAL A 24 11.44 2.63 7.97
N PHE A 25 11.86 3.24 6.88
CA PHE A 25 13.26 3.40 6.50
C PHE A 25 13.72 4.80 6.88
N GLU A 26 14.70 4.89 7.76
CA GLU A 26 15.32 6.16 8.13
C GLU A 26 16.32 6.58 7.05
N THR A 27 16.12 7.76 6.48
CA THR A 27 16.99 8.34 5.45
C THR A 27 17.45 9.73 5.89
N VAL A 28 18.45 10.29 5.19
CA VAL A 28 18.88 11.68 5.41
C VAL A 28 17.81 12.72 5.05
N PHE A 29 16.71 12.30 4.41
CA PHE A 29 15.59 13.14 4.00
C PHE A 29 14.31 12.88 4.81
N GLY A 30 14.38 12.04 5.85
CA GLY A 30 13.25 11.68 6.71
C GLY A 30 12.95 10.17 6.73
N LYS A 31 11.94 9.80 7.51
CA LYS A 31 11.45 8.44 7.73
C LYS A 31 10.38 8.08 6.70
N ILE A 32 10.76 7.20 5.78
CA ILE A 32 9.97 6.85 4.61
C ILE A 32 9.36 5.45 4.78
N ALA A 33 8.10 5.28 4.42
CA ALA A 33 7.43 3.98 4.29
C ALA A 33 6.85 3.79 2.89
N VAL A 34 6.52 2.53 2.55
CA VAL A 34 5.95 2.16 1.26
C VAL A 34 4.68 1.33 1.48
N ASN A 35 3.52 1.90 1.17
CA ASN A 35 2.26 1.17 1.10
C ASN A 35 2.01 0.73 -0.33
N ILE A 36 2.07 -0.56 -0.65
CA ILE A 36 2.09 -1.01 -2.05
C ILE A 36 0.67 -1.26 -2.57
N CYS A 37 0.31 -0.58 -3.67
CA CYS A 37 -0.87 -0.79 -4.49
C CYS A 37 -2.15 -1.03 -3.67
N TYR A 38 -2.65 -2.28 -3.64
CA TYR A 38 -3.90 -2.67 -2.99
C TYR A 38 -3.94 -2.42 -1.48
N GLY A 39 -2.79 -2.20 -0.84
CA GLY A 39 -2.73 -1.71 0.53
C GLY A 39 -3.34 -0.32 0.74
N ARG A 40 -3.57 0.46 -0.32
CA ARG A 40 -4.27 1.76 -0.25
C ARG A 40 -5.69 1.65 0.31
N HIS A 41 -6.37 0.54 0.03
CA HIS A 41 -7.77 0.30 0.44
C HIS A 41 -7.92 -0.08 1.93
N HIS A 42 -6.82 -0.17 2.68
CA HIS A 42 -6.80 -0.68 4.05
C HIS A 42 -6.28 0.39 5.02
N PRO A 43 -7.17 1.19 5.65
CA PRO A 43 -6.77 2.27 6.57
C PRO A 43 -5.85 1.81 7.72
N LEU A 44 -6.01 0.58 8.21
CA LEU A 44 -5.14 0.03 9.25
C LEU A 44 -3.70 -0.23 8.76
N ASN A 45 -3.51 -0.47 7.46
CA ASN A 45 -2.19 -0.63 6.85
C ASN A 45 -1.46 0.72 6.84
N TRP A 46 -2.16 1.80 6.50
CA TRP A 46 -1.65 3.18 6.61
C TRP A 46 -1.33 3.56 8.05
N LEU A 47 -2.25 3.29 8.97
CA LEU A 47 -2.07 3.58 10.40
C LEU A 47 -0.84 2.86 10.96
N ALA A 48 -0.60 1.60 10.59
CA ALA A 48 0.53 0.83 11.09
C ALA A 48 1.88 1.48 10.71
N PHE A 49 2.03 2.03 9.50
CA PHE A 49 3.21 2.80 9.14
C PHE A 49 3.35 4.10 9.96
N GLY A 50 2.24 4.80 10.20
CA GLY A 50 2.21 5.99 11.07
C GLY A 50 2.62 5.67 12.52
N LEU A 51 2.14 4.56 13.07
CA LEU A 51 2.51 4.09 14.41
C LEU A 51 4.00 3.71 14.51
N ASN A 52 4.59 3.23 13.41
CA ASN A 52 6.02 2.96 13.32
C ASN A 52 6.87 4.21 13.04
N GLY A 53 6.25 5.40 12.99
CA GLY A 53 6.93 6.69 12.89
C GLY A 53 7.27 7.13 11.48
N ALA A 54 6.54 6.67 10.46
CA ALA A 54 6.68 7.18 9.10
C ALA A 54 6.30 8.67 9.02
N GLU A 55 7.15 9.49 8.41
CA GLU A 55 6.89 10.90 8.12
C GLU A 55 6.26 11.06 6.72
N ILE A 56 6.67 10.21 5.77
CA ILE A 56 6.14 10.15 4.42
C ILE A 56 5.85 8.68 4.07
N VAL A 57 4.65 8.42 3.54
CA VAL A 57 4.28 7.10 3.03
C VAL A 57 4.03 7.20 1.53
N PHE A 58 4.85 6.52 0.73
CA PHE A 58 4.63 6.44 -0.71
C PHE A 58 3.64 5.31 -1.03
N ASN A 59 2.78 5.54 -2.03
CA ASN A 59 1.86 4.52 -2.54
C ASN A 59 2.05 4.27 -4.04
N PRO A 60 3.03 3.43 -4.43
CA PRO A 60 3.15 2.98 -5.80
C PRO A 60 1.98 2.06 -6.16
N SER A 61 1.22 2.41 -7.19
CA SER A 61 -0.03 1.75 -7.54
C SER A 61 -0.18 1.58 -9.05
N ALA A 62 -0.80 0.48 -9.47
CA ALA A 62 -1.24 0.24 -10.83
C ALA A 62 -2.72 -0.17 -10.79
N THR A 63 -3.59 0.65 -11.35
CA THR A 63 -5.03 0.41 -11.38
C THR A 63 -5.61 0.92 -12.69
N VAL A 64 -6.74 0.37 -13.11
CA VAL A 64 -7.39 0.74 -14.37
C VAL A 64 -8.89 0.92 -14.17
N GLY A 65 -9.46 1.86 -14.92
CA GLY A 65 -10.90 1.96 -15.16
C GLY A 65 -11.69 2.77 -14.14
N GLU A 66 -12.96 2.96 -14.50
CA GLU A 66 -13.91 3.87 -13.84
C GLU A 66 -14.27 3.48 -12.41
N LEU A 67 -14.08 2.21 -12.01
CA LEU A 67 -14.43 1.76 -10.66
C LEU A 67 -13.37 2.15 -9.61
N SER A 68 -12.11 2.30 -10.02
CA SER A 68 -11.04 2.72 -9.11
C SER A 68 -10.89 4.23 -9.03
N GLU A 69 -11.21 4.95 -10.09
CA GLU A 69 -10.95 6.39 -10.20
C GLU A 69 -11.67 7.23 -9.12
N PRO A 70 -12.92 6.95 -8.73
CA PRO A 70 -13.60 7.66 -7.64
C PRO A 70 -12.93 7.50 -6.28
N MET A 71 -12.19 6.40 -6.07
CA MET A 71 -11.50 6.12 -4.82
C MET A 71 -10.11 6.76 -4.75
N TRP A 72 -9.48 7.03 -5.90
CA TRP A 72 -8.13 7.59 -5.98
C TRP A 72 -7.89 8.88 -5.17
N PRO A 73 -8.80 9.87 -5.10
CA PRO A 73 -8.54 11.10 -4.36
C PRO A 73 -8.78 11.00 -2.84
N ILE A 74 -9.33 9.88 -2.35
CA ILE A 74 -9.68 9.70 -0.93
C ILE A 74 -8.85 8.61 -0.22
N GLU A 75 -8.03 7.88 -0.97
CA GLU A 75 -7.12 6.83 -0.51
C GLU A 75 -5.68 7.30 -0.46
#